data_AF-A0A183HJ31-F1
#
_entry.id   AF-A0A183HJ31-F1
#
_cell.length_a   1.000
_cell.length_b   1.000
_cell.length_c   1.000
_cell.angle_alpha   90.00
_cell.angle_beta   90.00
_cell.angle_gamma   90.00
#
_symmetry.space_group_name_H-M   'P 1'
#
loop_
_entity.id
_entity.type
_entity.pdbx_description
1 polymer ?
#
loop_
_entity_poly.entity_id
_entity_poly.type
_entity_poly.pdbx_seq_one_letter_code
_entity_poly.pdbx_strand_id
1 'polypeptide(L)'
;LFQSDPITVGLRTLLALSKKLKAKRHANGALTLASSEIRFSIDSETKDPISVQEKKMLATNSMVEEFMLLANISVAERITADFPDCALLRRHPIPPEENYKPIVDMAKAKGFKMNVESGKALAESLDKAMDPNNAMLNTLFRMLTTRCMTQAVYFSSGSLPNEQYVHFGLAAPIYTHFTSPIRRYADIMVHRLLASSICADSTFPEMLKGDLVTKIANNLNYRHKQAQYAGRASVSLNTLLYFKGRTELHDGFVMGIRKNGIQVIILFMKFIFLDYWIFLISQFSKLNCFS
;
A
#
# COMPACT_ATOMS: atom_id res chain seq x y z
N LEU A 1 18.49 -28.94 8.30
CA LEU A 1 18.21 -27.53 8.65
C LEU A 1 19.34 -26.81 9.41
N PHE A 2 20.55 -27.40 9.50
CA PHE A 2 21.72 -26.88 10.24
C PHE A 2 22.86 -26.40 9.33
N GLN A 3 22.55 -25.73 8.21
CA GLN A 3 23.62 -25.08 7.45
C GLN A 3 24.15 -23.88 8.24
N SER A 4 25.47 -23.83 8.40
CA SER A 4 26.23 -22.82 9.15
C SER A 4 27.21 -22.07 8.25
N ASP A 5 27.03 -22.13 6.93
CA ASP A 5 27.84 -21.33 6.01
C ASP A 5 27.63 -19.83 6.25
N PRO A 6 28.61 -18.98 5.88
CA PRO A 6 28.56 -17.55 6.16
C PRO A 6 27.32 -16.85 5.60
N ILE A 7 26.79 -17.29 4.46
CA ILE A 7 25.60 -16.68 3.83
C ILE A 7 24.37 -16.99 4.67
N THR A 8 24.18 -18.26 5.05
CA THR A 8 23.05 -18.67 5.89
C THR A 8 23.08 -17.98 7.25
N VAL A 9 24.26 -17.85 7.88
CA VAL A 9 24.42 -17.09 9.13
C VAL A 9 24.06 -15.62 8.92
N GLY A 10 24.56 -14.99 7.84
CA GLY A 10 24.22 -13.61 7.48
C GLY A 10 22.73 -13.39 7.29
N LEU A 11 22.03 -14.29 6.57
CA LEU A 11 20.58 -14.21 6.38
C LEU A 11 19.80 -14.34 7.69
N ARG A 12 20.22 -15.20 8.61
CA ARG A 12 19.61 -15.30 9.95
C ARG A 12 19.81 -14.02 10.75
N THR A 13 20.98 -13.41 10.68
CA THR A 13 21.27 -12.12 11.31
C THR A 13 20.41 -11.01 10.74
N LEU A 14 20.32 -10.90 9.41
CA LEU A 14 19.44 -9.93 8.74
C LEU A 14 17.98 -10.12 9.15
N LEU A 15 17.50 -11.37 9.23
CA LEU A 15 16.15 -11.68 9.65
C LEU A 15 15.90 -11.30 11.12
N ALA A 16 16.87 -11.48 12.00
CA ALA A 16 16.75 -11.07 13.41
C ALA A 16 16.71 -9.54 13.54
N LEU A 17 17.52 -8.82 12.76
CA LEU A 17 17.54 -7.36 12.73
C LEU A 17 16.26 -6.78 12.12
N SER A 18 15.75 -7.35 11.03
CA SER A 18 14.52 -6.86 10.40
C SER A 18 13.32 -6.93 11.34
N LYS A 19 13.22 -7.96 12.19
CA LYS A 19 12.18 -8.04 13.24
C LYS A 19 12.25 -6.86 14.21
N LYS A 20 13.46 -6.42 14.60
CA LYS A 20 13.65 -5.25 15.47
C LYS A 20 13.28 -3.95 14.76
N LEU A 21 13.69 -3.79 13.50
CA LEU A 21 13.32 -2.63 12.67
C LEU A 21 11.80 -2.51 12.52
N LYS A 22 11.14 -3.62 12.19
CA LYS A 22 9.69 -3.71 12.09
C LYS A 22 9.02 -3.32 13.41
N ALA A 23 9.44 -3.91 14.53
CA ALA A 23 8.89 -3.59 15.85
C ALA A 23 9.00 -2.09 16.19
N LYS A 24 10.16 -1.47 15.91
CA LYS A 24 10.36 -0.01 16.09
C LYS A 24 9.39 0.79 15.20
N ARG A 25 9.27 0.43 13.93
CA ARG A 25 8.39 1.10 12.96
C ARG A 25 6.91 1.00 13.36
N HIS A 26 6.47 -0.15 13.86
CA HIS A 26 5.13 -0.32 14.42
C HIS A 26 4.91 0.52 15.68
N ALA A 27 5.89 0.55 16.60
CA ALA A 27 5.81 1.37 17.82
C ALA A 27 5.70 2.88 17.52
N ASN A 28 6.27 3.32 16.40
CA ASN A 28 6.17 4.68 15.88
C ASN A 28 4.81 4.97 15.19
N GLY A 29 3.96 3.97 15.00
CA GLY A 29 2.62 4.13 14.44
C GLY A 29 2.49 3.81 12.95
N ALA A 30 3.39 3.00 12.37
CA ALA A 30 3.25 2.59 10.98
C ALA A 30 2.01 1.70 10.77
N LEU A 31 1.25 2.00 9.73
CA LEU A 31 0.02 1.29 9.44
C LEU A 31 0.31 -0.01 8.70
N THR A 32 -0.18 -1.13 9.26
CA THR A 32 -0.24 -2.41 8.53
C THR A 32 -1.62 -2.55 7.93
N LEU A 33 -1.71 -2.15 6.66
CA LEU A 33 -2.95 -2.21 5.89
C LEU A 33 -2.98 -3.49 5.06
N ALA A 34 -4.18 -4.03 4.86
CA ALA A 34 -4.36 -5.22 4.04
C ALA A 34 -4.14 -4.87 2.56
N SER A 35 -3.17 -5.54 1.94
CA SER A 35 -2.99 -5.58 0.50
C SER A 35 -2.65 -7.02 0.13
N SER A 36 -3.59 -7.72 -0.48
CA SER A 36 -3.31 -9.01 -1.12
C SER A 36 -2.91 -8.76 -2.57
N GLU A 37 -1.70 -9.18 -2.91
CA GLU A 37 -1.29 -9.28 -4.31
C GLU A 37 -1.71 -10.65 -4.85
N ILE A 38 -2.28 -10.64 -6.04
CA ILE A 38 -2.79 -11.84 -6.72
C ILE A 38 -1.87 -12.17 -7.89
N ARG A 39 -1.64 -13.46 -8.14
CA ARG A 39 -0.96 -13.96 -9.34
C ARG A 39 -1.85 -14.95 -10.08
N PHE A 40 -2.01 -14.74 -11.38
CA PHE A 40 -2.64 -15.70 -12.28
C PHE A 40 -1.58 -16.64 -12.83
N SER A 41 -1.85 -17.95 -12.78
CA SER A 41 -1.14 -18.94 -13.60
C SER A 41 -1.87 -19.03 -14.94
N ILE A 42 -1.17 -18.69 -16.01
CA ILE A 42 -1.71 -18.67 -17.36
C ILE A 42 -1.34 -19.98 -18.07
N ASP A 43 -2.29 -20.53 -18.81
CA ASP A 43 -2.05 -21.67 -19.69
C ASP A 43 -1.10 -21.30 -20.83
N SER A 44 -0.08 -22.12 -21.06
CA SER A 44 0.94 -21.82 -22.05
C SER A 44 0.39 -21.80 -23.49
N GLU A 45 -0.65 -22.59 -23.78
CA GLU A 45 -1.26 -22.77 -25.09
C GLU A 45 -2.45 -21.85 -25.30
N THR A 46 -3.45 -21.90 -24.42
CA THR A 46 -4.70 -21.12 -24.60
C THR A 46 -4.55 -19.66 -24.17
N LYS A 47 -3.50 -19.33 -23.41
CA LYS A 47 -3.30 -18.04 -22.74
C LYS A 47 -4.41 -17.67 -21.74
N ASP A 48 -5.26 -18.62 -21.38
CA ASP A 48 -6.31 -18.41 -20.38
C ASP A 48 -5.77 -18.59 -18.95
N PRO A 49 -6.29 -17.84 -17.96
CA PRO A 49 -5.92 -18.04 -16.56
C PRO A 49 -6.49 -19.36 -16.02
N ILE A 50 -5.60 -20.30 -15.67
CA ILE A 50 -5.94 -21.62 -15.13
C ILE A 50 -6.32 -21.51 -13.65
N SER A 51 -5.46 -20.86 -12.88
CA SER A 51 -5.59 -20.75 -11.43
C SER A 51 -5.18 -19.38 -10.92
N VAL A 52 -5.72 -19.03 -9.76
CA VAL A 52 -5.38 -17.80 -9.06
C VAL A 52 -4.74 -18.12 -7.74
N GLN A 53 -3.60 -17.50 -7.45
CA GLN A 53 -2.85 -17.74 -6.22
C GLN A 53 -2.62 -16.43 -5.48
N GLU A 54 -2.82 -16.47 -4.16
CA GLU A 54 -2.38 -15.40 -3.28
C GLU A 54 -0.86 -15.44 -3.15
N LYS A 55 -0.23 -14.27 -3.30
CA LYS A 55 1.17 -14.11 -2.95
C LYS A 55 1.31 -14.07 -1.43
N LYS A 56 1.62 -15.22 -0.82
CA LYS A 56 1.92 -15.32 0.61
C LYS A 56 3.11 -14.44 0.99
N MET A 57 2.94 -13.62 2.02
CA MET A 57 4.03 -12.84 2.60
C MET A 57 4.89 -13.73 3.50
N LEU A 58 6.12 -14.01 3.07
CA LEU A 58 7.08 -14.78 3.85
C LEU A 58 7.91 -13.87 4.76
N ALA A 59 8.53 -14.45 5.79
CA ALA A 59 9.43 -13.73 6.68
C ALA A 59 10.60 -13.06 5.92
N THR A 60 11.06 -13.68 4.83
CA THR A 60 12.09 -13.12 3.94
C THR A 60 11.59 -11.91 3.15
N ASN A 61 10.32 -11.87 2.74
CA ASN A 61 9.73 -10.69 2.11
C ASN A 61 9.74 -9.51 3.08
N SER A 62 9.26 -9.73 4.31
CA SER A 62 9.28 -8.70 5.36
C SER A 62 10.71 -8.30 5.72
N MET A 63 11.67 -9.22 5.71
CA MET A 63 13.08 -8.89 5.92
C MET A 63 13.61 -7.91 4.87
N VAL A 64 13.41 -8.21 3.58
CA VAL A 64 13.82 -7.32 2.49
C VAL A 64 13.12 -5.96 2.60
N GLU A 65 11.82 -5.95 2.88
CA GLU A 65 11.05 -4.72 3.03
C GLU A 65 11.65 -3.76 4.07
N GLU A 66 11.97 -4.24 5.28
CA GLU A 66 12.50 -3.36 6.34
C GLU A 66 13.87 -2.77 5.98
N PHE A 67 14.75 -3.53 5.32
CA PHE A 67 16.04 -3.00 4.87
C PHE A 67 15.89 -2.01 3.70
N MET A 68 14.93 -2.26 2.80
CA MET A 68 14.62 -1.32 1.72
C MET A 68 14.08 0.00 2.27
N LEU A 69 13.20 -0.06 3.28
CA LEU A 69 12.69 1.13 3.98
C LEU A 69 13.81 1.90 4.67
N LEU A 70 14.68 1.20 5.40
CA LEU A 70 15.84 1.82 6.06
C LEU A 70 16.75 2.52 5.05
N ALA A 71 17.10 1.85 3.95
CA ALA A 71 17.93 2.45 2.89
C ALA A 71 17.27 3.68 2.28
N ASN A 72 15.96 3.61 1.97
CA ASN A 72 15.20 4.73 1.42
C ASN A 72 15.16 5.94 2.37
N ILE A 73 14.99 5.71 3.68
CA ILE A 73 14.95 6.78 4.68
C ILE A 73 16.33 7.43 4.82
N SER A 74 17.40 6.63 4.98
CA SER A 74 18.76 7.15 5.11
C SER A 74 19.21 7.94 3.87
N VAL A 75 18.84 7.48 2.67
CA VAL A 75 19.12 8.23 1.44
C VAL A 75 18.31 9.51 1.38
N ALA A 76 17.03 9.50 1.79
CA ALA A 76 16.22 10.71 1.84
C ALA A 76 16.83 11.77 2.77
N GLU A 77 17.25 11.37 3.97
CA GLU A 77 17.95 12.25 4.92
C GLU A 77 19.22 12.84 4.30
N ARG A 78 20.04 12.01 3.66
CA ARG A 78 21.30 12.44 3.04
C ARG A 78 21.09 13.45 1.90
N ILE A 79 20.23 13.13 0.92
CA ILE A 79 20.04 14.00 -0.24
C ILE A 79 19.37 15.30 0.13
N THR A 80 18.49 15.32 1.14
CA THR A 80 17.83 16.56 1.58
C THR A 80 18.75 17.45 2.38
N ALA A 81 19.70 16.89 3.14
CA ALA A 81 20.73 17.69 3.82
C ALA A 81 21.63 18.43 2.83
N ASP A 82 22.04 17.77 1.74
CA ASP A 82 22.98 18.34 0.77
C ASP A 82 22.26 19.15 -0.33
N PHE A 83 20.99 18.85 -0.61
CA PHE A 83 20.18 19.49 -1.66
C PHE A 83 18.77 19.89 -1.15
N PRO A 84 18.66 20.83 -0.19
CA PRO A 84 17.41 21.14 0.50
C PRO A 84 16.31 21.68 -0.41
N ASP A 85 16.64 22.29 -1.54
CA ASP A 85 15.65 22.93 -2.43
C ASP A 85 15.20 22.05 -3.61
N CYS A 86 15.91 20.95 -3.88
CA CYS A 86 15.69 20.15 -5.09
C CYS A 86 15.76 18.62 -4.88
N ALA A 87 15.80 18.13 -3.64
CA ALA A 87 15.73 16.70 -3.38
C ALA A 87 14.39 16.12 -3.82
N LEU A 88 14.41 15.05 -4.62
CA LEU A 88 13.20 14.32 -4.97
C LEU A 88 12.80 13.39 -3.82
N LEU A 89 11.69 13.72 -3.18
CA LEU A 89 11.13 13.00 -2.04
C LEU A 89 9.77 12.40 -2.37
N ARG A 90 9.27 11.53 -1.49
CA ARG A 90 7.94 10.93 -1.59
C ARG A 90 7.23 10.99 -0.25
N ARG A 91 6.11 11.70 -0.20
CA ARG A 91 5.27 11.85 0.99
C ARG A 91 3.97 11.07 0.88
N HIS A 92 3.36 10.82 2.02
CA HIS A 92 2.00 10.31 2.12
C HIS A 92 1.24 11.25 3.07
N PRO A 93 0.46 12.20 2.52
CA PRO A 93 -0.27 13.18 3.32
C PRO A 93 -1.21 12.52 4.32
N ILE A 94 -1.41 13.17 5.46
CA ILE A 94 -2.41 12.74 6.44
C ILE A 94 -3.80 12.82 5.78
N PRO A 95 -4.60 11.75 5.82
CA PRO A 95 -5.94 11.79 5.26
C PRO A 95 -6.87 12.74 6.04
N PRO A 96 -7.73 13.51 5.36
CA PRO A 96 -8.76 14.31 6.02
C PRO A 96 -9.68 13.43 6.87
N GLU A 97 -10.17 13.96 7.99
CA GLU A 97 -11.05 13.22 8.91
C GLU A 97 -12.31 12.68 8.22
N GLU A 98 -12.86 13.44 7.27
CA GLU A 98 -14.04 13.06 6.49
C GLU A 98 -13.87 11.73 5.76
N ASN A 99 -12.65 11.41 5.31
CA ASN A 99 -12.36 10.14 4.63
C ASN A 99 -12.56 8.93 5.55
N TYR A 100 -12.43 9.11 6.87
CA TYR A 100 -12.58 8.03 7.84
C TYR A 100 -14.02 7.81 8.30
N LYS A 101 -14.95 8.72 8.00
CA LYS A 101 -16.35 8.60 8.42
C LYS A 101 -16.96 7.22 8.12
N PRO A 102 -16.80 6.62 6.92
CA PRO A 102 -17.39 5.32 6.62
C PRO A 102 -16.88 4.19 7.50
N ILE A 103 -15.58 4.17 7.81
CA ILE A 103 -14.98 3.12 8.65
C ILE A 103 -15.33 3.31 10.13
N VAL A 104 -15.39 4.57 10.60
CA VAL A 104 -15.79 4.90 11.97
C VAL A 104 -17.24 4.46 12.23
N ASP A 105 -18.15 4.80 11.30
CA ASP A 105 -19.57 4.45 11.42
C ASP A 105 -19.78 2.92 11.36
N MET A 106 -19.08 2.22 10.46
CA MET A 106 -19.14 0.75 10.35
C MET A 106 -18.57 0.06 11.59
N ALA A 107 -17.41 0.51 12.10
CA ALA A 107 -16.81 -0.05 13.29
C ALA A 107 -17.74 0.11 14.50
N LYS A 108 -18.35 1.31 14.66
CA LYS A 108 -19.30 1.59 15.73
C LYS A 108 -20.51 0.67 15.68
N ALA A 109 -21.06 0.39 14.49
CA ALA A 109 -22.17 -0.55 14.31
C ALA A 109 -21.81 -1.99 14.70
N LYS A 110 -20.53 -2.36 14.66
CA LYS A 110 -20.01 -3.66 15.11
C LYS A 110 -19.45 -3.63 16.54
N GLY A 111 -19.67 -2.56 17.29
CA GLY A 111 -19.22 -2.43 18.68
C GLY A 111 -17.75 -2.06 18.85
N PHE A 112 -17.06 -1.64 17.79
CA PHE A 112 -15.66 -1.21 17.82
C PHE A 112 -15.51 0.31 17.76
N LYS A 113 -14.48 0.84 18.42
CA LYS A 113 -14.12 2.26 18.37
C LYS A 113 -12.84 2.43 17.55
N MET A 114 -12.93 3.11 16.41
CA MET A 114 -11.75 3.51 15.61
C MET A 114 -11.26 4.88 16.08
N ASN A 115 -9.97 5.00 16.40
CA ASN A 115 -9.35 6.28 16.73
C ASN A 115 -8.56 6.78 15.51
N VAL A 116 -8.90 7.96 15.00
CA VAL A 116 -8.30 8.55 13.78
C VAL A 116 -7.43 9.78 14.07
N GLU A 117 -7.17 10.09 15.34
CA GLU A 117 -6.38 11.26 15.78
C GLU A 117 -4.93 11.22 15.28
N SER A 118 -4.37 10.02 15.12
CA SER A 118 -3.01 9.83 14.61
C SER A 118 -2.86 8.46 13.95
N GLY A 119 -1.81 8.30 13.13
CA GLY A 119 -1.48 7.00 12.53
C GLY A 119 -1.26 5.90 13.57
N LYS A 120 -0.66 6.24 14.72
CA LYS A 120 -0.47 5.32 15.85
C LYS A 120 -1.79 4.92 16.50
N ALA A 121 -2.64 5.88 16.83
CA ALA A 121 -3.94 5.59 17.44
C ALA A 121 -4.85 4.78 16.50
N LEU A 122 -4.75 5.04 15.19
CA LEU A 122 -5.43 4.26 14.16
C LEU A 122 -4.90 2.83 14.08
N ALA A 123 -3.58 2.65 14.06
CA ALA A 123 -2.96 1.32 14.10
C ALA A 123 -3.41 0.51 15.33
N GLU A 124 -3.33 1.11 16.52
CA GLU A 124 -3.69 0.45 17.77
C GLU A 124 -5.19 0.12 17.86
N SER A 125 -6.06 1.01 17.37
CA SER A 125 -7.50 0.73 17.34
C SER A 125 -7.86 -0.37 16.33
N LEU A 126 -7.19 -0.41 15.17
CA LEU A 126 -7.32 -1.50 14.20
C LEU A 126 -6.82 -2.83 14.77
N ASP A 127 -5.69 -2.85 15.48
CA ASP A 127 -5.14 -4.07 16.07
C ASP A 127 -6.06 -4.65 17.16
N LYS A 128 -6.79 -3.78 17.88
CA LYS A 128 -7.78 -4.17 18.90
C LYS A 128 -9.13 -4.60 18.31
N ALA A 129 -9.41 -4.30 17.05
CA ALA A 129 -10.70 -4.60 16.42
C ALA A 129 -10.78 -6.04 15.90
N MET A 130 -10.73 -6.98 16.84
CA MET A 130 -10.78 -8.42 16.59
C MET A 130 -12.10 -8.98 17.14
N ASP A 131 -12.87 -9.64 16.28
CA ASP A 131 -14.10 -10.35 16.66
C ASP A 131 -13.79 -11.86 16.76
N PRO A 132 -13.92 -12.49 17.94
CA PRO A 132 -13.69 -13.93 18.12
C PRO A 132 -14.60 -14.80 17.24
N ASN A 133 -15.79 -14.30 16.87
CA ASN A 133 -16.75 -15.01 16.03
C ASN A 133 -16.54 -14.74 14.54
N ASN A 134 -15.74 -13.73 14.19
CA ASN A 134 -15.49 -13.34 12.80
C ASN A 134 -14.05 -12.85 12.59
N ALA A 135 -13.15 -13.80 12.33
CA ALA A 135 -11.74 -13.52 12.04
C ALA A 135 -11.52 -12.62 10.81
N MET A 136 -12.50 -12.49 9.91
CA MET A 136 -12.38 -11.67 8.70
C MET A 136 -12.71 -10.19 8.94
N LEU A 137 -13.40 -9.86 10.03
CA LEU A 137 -13.82 -8.49 10.31
C LEU A 137 -12.64 -7.52 10.38
N ASN A 138 -11.54 -7.93 11.03
CA ASN A 138 -10.34 -7.11 11.11
C ASN A 138 -9.73 -6.82 9.74
N THR A 139 -9.66 -7.84 8.88
CA THR A 139 -9.17 -7.71 7.50
C THR A 139 -10.02 -6.71 6.72
N LEU A 140 -11.35 -6.78 6.85
CA LEU A 140 -12.27 -5.84 6.21
C LEU A 140 -12.07 -4.40 6.70
N PHE A 141 -11.90 -4.19 8.01
CA PHE A 141 -11.58 -2.87 8.54
C PHE A 141 -10.27 -2.33 7.96
N ARG A 142 -9.20 -3.13 7.94
CA ARG A 142 -7.92 -2.72 7.35
C ARG A 142 -8.04 -2.38 5.87
N MET A 143 -8.80 -3.16 5.10
CA MET A 143 -9.04 -2.87 3.69
C MET A 143 -9.79 -1.57 3.47
N LEU A 144 -10.84 -1.33 4.25
CA LEU A 144 -11.60 -0.08 4.20
C LEU A 144 -10.72 1.11 4.59
N THR A 145 -9.90 0.95 5.63
CA THR A 145 -8.94 1.98 6.02
C THR A 145 -7.97 2.31 4.89
N THR A 146 -7.52 1.34 4.08
CA THR A 146 -6.73 1.61 2.87
C THR A 146 -7.44 2.54 1.89
N ARG A 147 -8.77 2.45 1.78
CA ARG A 147 -9.57 3.32 0.90
C ARG A 147 -9.75 4.73 1.45
N CYS A 148 -9.60 4.91 2.76
CA CYS A 148 -9.61 6.23 3.40
C CYS A 148 -8.30 7.01 3.18
N MET A 149 -7.21 6.30 2.89
CA MET A 149 -5.88 6.90 2.73
C MET A 149 -5.80 7.82 1.51
N THR A 150 -4.97 8.86 1.63
CA THR A 150 -4.65 9.71 0.47
C THR A 150 -3.64 9.00 -0.43
N GLN A 151 -3.46 9.52 -1.64
CA GLN A 151 -2.43 8.99 -2.53
C GLN A 151 -1.04 9.49 -2.08
N ALA A 152 -0.09 8.57 -1.93
CA ALA A 152 1.32 8.95 -1.77
C ALA A 152 1.88 9.54 -3.08
N VAL A 153 2.61 10.65 -2.97
CA VAL A 153 3.07 11.46 -4.12
C VAL A 153 4.55 11.83 -3.99
N TYR A 154 5.23 11.87 -5.12
CA TYR A 154 6.54 12.50 -5.26
C TYR A 154 6.42 14.02 -5.20
N PHE A 155 7.44 14.69 -4.68
CA PHE A 155 7.52 16.14 -4.63
C PHE A 155 9.00 16.58 -4.55
N SER A 156 9.28 17.85 -4.85
CA SER A 156 10.59 18.47 -4.62
C SER A 156 10.66 18.99 -3.18
N SER A 157 11.75 18.77 -2.47
CA SER A 157 11.91 19.30 -1.10
C SER A 157 11.66 20.83 -1.04
N GLY A 158 12.24 21.63 -1.94
CA GLY A 158 11.98 23.08 -1.98
C GLY A 158 10.56 23.51 -2.36
N SER A 159 9.65 22.57 -2.68
CA SER A 159 8.24 22.91 -3.02
C SER A 159 7.29 22.90 -1.83
N LEU A 160 7.71 22.37 -0.69
CA LEU A 160 6.88 22.23 0.51
C LEU A 160 7.71 22.53 1.78
N PRO A 161 7.09 22.97 2.88
CA PRO A 161 7.78 23.08 4.15
C PRO A 161 8.06 21.69 4.75
N ASN A 162 9.11 21.57 5.58
CA ASN A 162 9.62 20.30 6.10
C ASN A 162 8.57 19.49 6.90
N GLU A 163 7.64 20.16 7.57
CA GLU A 163 6.56 19.54 8.34
C GLU A 163 5.64 18.70 7.45
N GLN A 164 5.63 18.99 6.14
CA GLN A 164 4.81 18.28 5.17
C GLN A 164 5.51 17.08 4.52
N TYR A 165 6.78 16.78 4.85
CA TYR A 165 7.54 15.69 4.23
C TYR A 165 7.10 14.31 4.72
N VAL A 166 6.36 14.27 5.82
CA VAL A 166 5.96 13.06 6.54
C VAL A 166 5.30 12.05 5.62
N HIS A 167 5.68 10.79 5.80
CA HIS A 167 5.03 9.65 5.17
C HIS A 167 4.09 8.95 6.17
N PHE A 168 2.84 9.39 6.23
CA PHE A 168 1.84 8.92 7.21
C PHE A 168 1.78 7.40 7.36
N GLY A 169 1.59 6.67 6.26
CA GLY A 169 1.45 5.21 6.32
C GLY A 169 2.70 4.45 6.80
N LEU A 170 3.90 5.05 6.69
CA LEU A 170 5.15 4.42 7.13
C LEU A 170 5.61 4.90 8.51
N ALA A 171 4.94 5.90 9.08
CA ALA A 171 5.40 6.63 10.27
C ALA A 171 6.86 7.09 10.16
N ALA A 172 7.22 7.62 8.99
CA ALA A 172 8.56 8.13 8.70
C ALA A 172 8.51 9.67 8.50
N PRO A 173 9.43 10.44 9.12
CA PRO A 173 9.44 11.89 8.99
C PRO A 173 9.84 12.36 7.59
N ILE A 174 10.68 11.57 6.90
CA ILE A 174 11.13 11.82 5.54
C ILE A 174 11.28 10.49 4.81
N TYR A 175 11.01 10.47 3.51
CA TYR A 175 11.08 9.25 2.70
C TYR A 175 11.30 9.58 1.22
N THR A 176 12.01 8.68 0.52
CA THR A 176 12.11 8.69 -0.94
C THR A 176 12.13 7.27 -1.49
N HIS A 177 12.20 7.12 -2.81
CA HIS A 177 12.46 5.83 -3.44
C HIS A 177 13.86 5.80 -4.04
N PHE A 178 14.65 4.79 -3.66
CA PHE A 178 16.03 4.62 -4.10
C PHE A 178 16.33 3.20 -4.60
N THR A 179 15.62 2.19 -4.08
CA THR A 179 16.02 0.78 -4.19
C THR A 179 15.61 0.06 -5.48
N SER A 180 15.11 0.75 -6.51
CA SER A 180 14.64 0.13 -7.75
C SER A 180 14.82 1.01 -9.01
N PRO A 181 16.03 1.50 -9.32
CA PRO A 181 16.29 2.36 -10.49
C PRO A 181 15.94 1.71 -11.84
N ILE A 182 15.99 0.38 -11.95
CA ILE A 182 15.64 -0.34 -13.18
C ILE A 182 14.18 -0.10 -13.62
N ARG A 183 13.27 0.07 -12.65
CA ARG A 183 11.81 0.13 -12.92
C ARG A 183 11.15 1.45 -12.48
N ARG A 184 11.93 2.40 -11.96
CA ARG A 184 11.44 3.69 -11.48
C ARG A 184 12.43 4.80 -11.80
N TYR A 185 11.99 5.76 -12.59
CA TYR A 185 12.79 6.94 -12.92
C TYR A 185 13.07 7.84 -11.71
N ALA A 186 12.16 7.86 -10.72
CA ALA A 186 12.37 8.57 -9.46
C ALA A 186 13.68 8.13 -8.78
N ASP A 187 13.89 6.81 -8.68
CA ASP A 187 15.09 6.23 -8.11
C ASP A 187 16.34 6.64 -8.92
N ILE A 188 16.27 6.71 -10.26
CA ILE A 188 17.40 7.21 -11.07
C ILE A 188 17.78 8.65 -10.68
N MET A 189 16.80 9.53 -10.47
CA MET A 189 17.06 10.90 -10.01
C MET A 189 17.71 10.91 -8.63
N VAL A 190 17.20 10.09 -7.70
CA VAL A 190 17.75 9.97 -6.35
C VAL A 190 19.18 9.41 -6.37
N HIS A 191 19.48 8.43 -7.21
CA HIS A 191 20.83 7.89 -7.42
C HIS A 191 21.80 8.97 -7.89
N ARG A 192 21.40 9.83 -8.84
CA ARG A 192 22.23 10.96 -9.32
C ARG A 192 22.51 11.97 -8.20
N LEU A 193 21.48 12.35 -7.44
CA LEU A 193 21.65 13.27 -6.31
C LEU A 193 22.56 12.66 -5.24
N LEU A 194 22.36 11.39 -4.88
CA LEU A 194 23.18 10.72 -3.88
C LEU A 194 24.65 10.62 -4.31
N ALA A 195 24.91 10.27 -5.57
CA ALA A 195 26.26 10.20 -6.14
C ALA A 195 26.97 11.56 -6.06
N SER A 196 26.25 12.65 -6.37
CA SER A 196 26.76 14.01 -6.20
C SER A 196 26.99 14.39 -4.74
N SER A 197 26.12 13.94 -3.83
CA SER A 197 26.24 14.19 -2.38
C SER A 197 27.51 13.58 -1.77
N ILE A 198 28.00 12.48 -2.34
CA ILE A 198 29.20 11.77 -1.86
C ILE A 198 30.43 12.02 -2.75
N CYS A 199 30.35 13.01 -3.65
CA CYS A 199 31.42 13.37 -4.59
C CYS A 199 31.90 12.19 -5.48
N ALA A 200 31.04 11.19 -5.72
CA ALA A 200 31.34 10.09 -6.63
C ALA A 200 31.12 10.47 -8.10
N ASP A 201 30.25 11.46 -8.35
CA ASP A 201 29.97 12.04 -9.66
C ASP A 201 29.50 13.49 -9.50
N SER A 202 29.36 14.23 -10.60
CA SER A 202 28.78 15.58 -10.61
C SER A 202 27.31 15.53 -11.04
N THR A 203 26.47 16.34 -10.39
CA THR A 203 25.08 16.55 -10.86
C THR A 203 25.00 17.58 -11.98
N PHE A 204 23.90 17.58 -12.71
CA PHE A 204 23.62 18.59 -13.75
C PHE A 204 23.01 19.85 -13.13
N PRO A 205 23.39 21.06 -13.56
CA PRO A 205 22.83 22.31 -13.04
C PRO A 205 21.30 22.39 -13.12
N GLU A 206 20.70 21.74 -14.12
CA GLU A 206 19.24 21.68 -14.28
C GLU A 206 18.55 20.92 -13.14
N MET A 207 19.18 19.86 -12.61
CA MET A 207 18.65 19.06 -11.51
C MET A 207 18.61 19.83 -10.19
N LEU A 208 19.40 20.91 -10.08
CA LEU A 208 19.41 21.79 -8.92
C LEU A 208 18.26 22.82 -8.94
N LYS A 209 17.51 22.90 -10.05
CA LYS A 209 16.35 23.80 -10.17
C LYS A 209 15.10 23.13 -9.62
N GLY A 210 14.65 23.56 -8.44
CA GLY A 210 13.45 23.01 -7.76
C GLY A 210 12.18 22.99 -8.62
N ASP A 211 12.00 23.98 -9.51
CA ASP A 211 10.87 24.01 -10.46
C ASP A 211 10.89 22.85 -11.45
N LEU A 212 12.08 22.47 -11.94
CA LEU A 212 12.23 21.35 -12.84
C LEU A 212 11.92 20.04 -12.11
N VAL A 213 12.45 19.87 -10.89
CA VAL A 213 12.17 18.70 -10.06
C VAL A 213 10.67 18.58 -9.76
N THR A 214 10.00 19.70 -9.50
CA THR A 214 8.54 19.75 -9.29
C THR A 214 7.77 19.31 -10.54
N LYS A 215 8.16 19.79 -11.73
CA LYS A 215 7.56 19.35 -13.00
C LYS A 215 7.75 17.85 -13.24
N ILE A 216 8.95 17.34 -12.97
CA ILE A 216 9.23 15.90 -13.10
C ILE A 216 8.42 15.09 -12.09
N ALA A 217 8.35 15.52 -10.83
CA ALA A 217 7.56 14.88 -9.79
C ALA A 217 6.07 14.78 -10.18
N ASN A 218 5.49 15.83 -10.76
CA ASN A 218 4.12 15.84 -11.25
C ASN A 218 3.89 14.81 -12.38
N ASN A 219 4.82 14.73 -13.35
CA ASN A 219 4.76 13.70 -14.40
C ASN A 219 4.89 12.29 -13.81
N LEU A 220 5.81 12.07 -12.86
CA LEU A 220 5.99 10.79 -12.17
C LEU A 220 4.74 10.38 -11.40
N ASN A 221 4.08 11.31 -10.72
CA ASN A 221 2.82 11.07 -10.01
C ASN A 221 1.71 10.66 -10.97
N TYR A 222 1.56 11.38 -12.09
CA TYR A 222 0.61 11.03 -13.13
C TYR A 222 0.87 9.62 -13.70
N ARG A 223 2.11 9.34 -14.12
CA ARG A 223 2.49 8.04 -14.70
C ARG A 223 2.34 6.90 -13.69
N HIS A 224 2.68 7.12 -12.42
CA HIS A 224 2.49 6.14 -11.36
C HIS A 224 1.01 5.79 -11.16
N LYS A 225 0.13 6.80 -11.15
CA LYS A 225 -1.32 6.60 -11.05
C LYS A 225 -1.86 5.81 -12.24
N GLN A 226 -1.44 6.16 -13.46
CA GLN A 226 -1.85 5.44 -14.68
C GLN A 226 -1.37 3.98 -14.68
N ALA A 227 -0.13 3.72 -14.26
CA ALA A 227 0.40 2.36 -14.14
C ALA A 227 -0.40 1.51 -13.15
N GLN A 228 -0.84 2.09 -12.02
CA GLN A 228 -1.71 1.41 -11.06
C GLN A 228 -3.10 1.11 -11.63
N TYR A 229 -3.70 2.05 -12.39
CA TYR A 229 -4.97 1.81 -13.07
C TYR A 229 -4.86 0.69 -14.09
N ALA A 230 -3.83 0.70 -14.93
CA ALA A 230 -3.57 -0.35 -15.91
C ALA A 230 -3.38 -1.72 -15.23
N GLY A 231 -2.62 -1.78 -14.14
CA GLY A 231 -2.43 -3.02 -13.36
C GLY A 231 -3.74 -3.55 -12.79
N ARG A 232 -4.58 -2.69 -12.20
CA ARG A 232 -5.91 -3.09 -11.70
C ARG A 232 -6.85 -3.55 -12.83
N ALA A 233 -6.86 -2.84 -13.96
CA ALA A 233 -7.66 -3.22 -15.12
C ALA A 233 -7.22 -4.59 -15.67
N SER A 234 -5.91 -4.85 -15.72
CA SER A 234 -5.37 -6.15 -16.12
C SER A 234 -5.82 -7.28 -15.18
N VAL A 235 -5.75 -7.07 -13.87
CA VAL A 235 -6.26 -8.04 -12.88
C VAL A 235 -7.77 -8.26 -13.05
N SER A 236 -8.54 -7.20 -13.25
CA SER A 236 -9.98 -7.29 -13.48
C SER A 236 -10.31 -8.11 -14.73
N LEU A 237 -9.62 -7.84 -15.85
CA LEU A 237 -9.82 -8.57 -17.09
C LEU A 237 -9.50 -10.06 -16.93
N ASN A 238 -8.35 -10.39 -16.34
CA ASN A 238 -7.96 -11.78 -16.09
C ASN A 238 -8.92 -12.48 -15.12
N THR A 239 -9.49 -11.75 -14.16
CA THR A 239 -10.52 -12.32 -13.28
C THR A 239 -11.80 -12.65 -14.04
N LEU A 240 -12.26 -11.79 -14.95
CA LEU A 240 -13.42 -12.06 -15.80
C LEU A 240 -13.18 -13.26 -16.72
N LEU A 241 -11.98 -13.38 -17.29
CA LEU A 241 -11.59 -14.53 -18.11
C LEU A 241 -11.57 -15.82 -17.28
N TYR A 242 -11.06 -15.76 -16.04
CA TYR A 242 -11.05 -16.91 -15.13
C TYR A 242 -12.46 -17.43 -14.84
N PHE A 243 -13.43 -16.53 -14.59
CA PHE A 243 -14.81 -16.92 -14.32
C PHE A 243 -15.64 -17.21 -15.58
N LYS A 244 -15.11 -16.97 -16.78
CA LYS A 244 -15.85 -17.21 -18.03
C LYS A 244 -16.23 -18.68 -18.13
N GLY A 245 -17.53 -18.98 -18.16
CA GLY A 245 -18.05 -20.34 -18.22
C GLY A 245 -17.96 -21.12 -16.89
N ARG A 246 -17.54 -20.48 -15.79
CA ARG A 246 -17.53 -21.07 -14.44
C ARG A 246 -18.68 -20.49 -13.62
N THR A 247 -19.28 -21.32 -12.77
CA THR A 247 -20.28 -20.87 -11.79
C THR A 247 -19.86 -21.43 -10.43
N GLU A 248 -19.60 -20.54 -9.49
CA GLU A 248 -19.11 -20.91 -8.16
C GLU A 248 -19.84 -20.09 -7.10
N LEU A 249 -20.09 -20.70 -5.95
CA LEU A 249 -20.72 -20.05 -4.79
C LEU A 249 -19.62 -19.55 -3.85
N HIS A 250 -19.72 -18.27 -3.44
CA HIS A 250 -18.76 -17.62 -2.57
C HIS A 250 -19.45 -16.72 -1.56
N ASP A 251 -18.85 -16.60 -0.37
CA ASP A 251 -19.30 -15.65 0.65
C ASP A 251 -18.99 -14.21 0.23
N GLY A 252 -19.98 -13.34 0.40
CA GLY A 252 -19.90 -11.92 0.09
C GLY A 252 -20.14 -11.07 1.34
N PHE A 253 -19.41 -9.96 1.44
CA PHE A 253 -19.57 -8.98 2.51
C PHE A 253 -20.23 -7.73 1.95
N VAL A 254 -21.37 -7.36 2.52
CA VAL A 254 -22.05 -6.11 2.16
C VAL A 254 -21.28 -4.94 2.74
N MET A 255 -20.73 -4.10 1.86
CA MET A 255 -19.90 -2.94 2.23
C MET A 255 -20.67 -1.63 2.19
N GLY A 256 -21.76 -1.58 1.44
CA GLY A 256 -22.56 -0.39 1.27
C GLY A 256 -23.97 -0.74 0.81
N ILE A 257 -24.94 0.04 1.26
CA ILE A 257 -26.34 -0.12 0.89
C ILE A 257 -26.81 1.20 0.28
N ARG A 258 -27.42 1.12 -0.90
CA ARG A 258 -28.08 2.24 -1.58
C ARG A 258 -29.55 1.87 -1.80
N LYS A 259 -30.37 2.88 -2.12
CA LYS A 259 -31.82 2.69 -2.36
C LYS A 259 -32.14 1.63 -3.41
N ASN A 260 -31.27 1.44 -4.40
CA ASN A 260 -31.48 0.55 -5.55
C ASN A 260 -30.40 -0.53 -5.70
N GLY A 261 -29.61 -0.80 -4.65
CA GLY A 261 -28.57 -1.82 -4.76
C GLY A 261 -27.68 -1.94 -3.54
N ILE A 262 -26.95 -3.04 -3.52
CA ILE A 262 -25.95 -3.35 -2.49
C ILE A 262 -24.57 -3.42 -3.12
N GLN A 263 -23.59 -2.86 -2.44
CA GLN A 263 -22.19 -3.01 -2.76
C GLN A 263 -21.66 -4.21 -1.99
N VAL A 264 -21.17 -5.21 -2.70
CA VAL A 264 -20.67 -6.46 -2.12
C VAL A 264 -19.21 -6.62 -2.49
N ILE A 265 -18.38 -6.91 -1.49
CA ILE A 265 -17.04 -7.45 -1.70
C ILE A 265 -17.14 -8.96 -1.60
N ILE A 266 -16.86 -9.64 -2.71
CA ILE A 266 -16.70 -11.09 -2.70
C ILE A 266 -15.27 -11.39 -2.26
N LEU A 267 -15.11 -12.23 -1.25
CA LEU A 267 -13.82 -12.72 -0.79
C LEU A 267 -13.45 -13.98 -1.57
N PHE A 268 -13.15 -13.83 -2.85
CA PHE A 268 -12.75 -14.98 -3.63
C PHE A 268 -11.36 -15.44 -3.20
N MET A 269 -11.26 -16.70 -2.78
CA MET A 269 -10.06 -17.29 -2.18
C MET A 269 -9.49 -16.49 -0.98
N LYS A 270 -10.30 -15.72 -0.25
CA LYS A 270 -9.90 -14.81 0.86
C LYS A 270 -9.04 -13.58 0.47
N PHE A 271 -8.70 -13.41 -0.81
CA PHE A 271 -7.70 -12.41 -1.23
C PHE A 271 -7.99 -11.70 -2.55
N ILE A 272 -8.91 -12.20 -3.37
CA ILE A 272 -9.43 -11.44 -4.51
C ILE A 272 -10.66 -10.70 -4.04
N PHE A 273 -10.56 -9.37 -4.07
CA PHE A 273 -11.65 -8.48 -3.74
C PHE A 273 -12.28 -8.01 -5.04
N LEU A 274 -13.43 -8.57 -5.35
CA LEU A 274 -14.25 -8.04 -6.41
C LEU A 274 -15.31 -7.17 -5.79
N ASP A 275 -15.20 -5.88 -6.05
CA ASP A 275 -16.12 -4.86 -5.60
C ASP A 275 -17.21 -4.70 -6.68
N TYR A 276 -18.38 -5.24 -6.40
CA TYR A 276 -19.51 -5.23 -7.32
C TYR A 276 -20.69 -4.48 -6.74
N TRP A 277 -21.39 -3.77 -7.63
CA TRP A 277 -22.74 -3.30 -7.39
C TRP A 277 -23.74 -4.34 -7.87
N ILE A 278 -24.53 -4.87 -6.95
CA ILE A 278 -25.69 -5.68 -7.26
C ILE A 278 -26.89 -4.74 -7.22
N PHE A 279 -27.44 -4.43 -8.38
CA PHE A 279 -28.63 -3.60 -8.50
C PHE A 279 -29.88 -4.43 -8.24
N LEU A 280 -30.72 -3.96 -7.32
CA LEU A 280 -32.01 -4.55 -7.04
C LEU A 280 -33.03 -3.98 -8.04
N ILE A 281 -33.31 -4.73 -9.09
CA ILE A 281 -34.44 -4.44 -9.99
C ILE A 281 -35.72 -4.81 -9.23
N SER A 282 -36.77 -4.01 -9.35
CA SER A 282 -37.94 -3.84 -8.46
C SER A 282 -38.87 -5.05 -8.23
N GLN A 283 -38.37 -6.27 -8.10
CA GLN A 283 -39.15 -7.48 -7.80
C GLN A 283 -38.84 -8.15 -6.44
N PHE A 284 -38.01 -7.55 -5.58
CA PHE A 284 -37.78 -8.11 -4.23
C PHE A 284 -38.55 -7.33 -3.15
N SER A 285 -39.84 -7.64 -3.02
CA SER A 285 -40.70 -7.17 -1.93
C SER A 285 -40.54 -7.93 -0.61
N LYS A 286 -39.57 -8.84 -0.48
CA LYS A 286 -39.31 -9.58 0.77
C LYS A 286 -37.83 -9.93 0.94
N LEU A 287 -37.03 -8.96 1.41
CA LEU A 287 -35.78 -9.26 2.10
C LEU A 287 -36.06 -9.07 3.60
N ASN A 288 -36.39 -10.17 4.29
CA ASN A 288 -36.38 -10.20 5.74
C ASN A 288 -34.92 -10.05 6.19
N CYS A 289 -34.52 -8.82 6.51
CA CYS A 289 -33.32 -8.59 7.30
C CYS A 289 -33.62 -9.09 8.71
N PHE A 290 -33.02 -10.23 9.08
CA PHE A 290 -32.90 -10.57 10.49
C PHE A 290 -31.94 -9.57 11.15
N SER A 291 -32.38 -9.05 12.29
CA SER A 291 -31.68 -8.10 13.15
C SER A 291 -30.51 -8.74 13.88
#